data_AF-A0A368Y1C1-F1
#
_entry.id   AF-A0A368Y1C1-F1
#
_cell.length_a   1.000
_cell.length_b   1.000
_cell.length_c   1.000
_cell.angle_alpha   90.00
_cell.angle_beta   90.00
_cell.angle_gamma   90.00
#
_symmetry.space_group_name_H-M   'P 1'
#
loop_
_entity.id
_entity.type
_entity.pdbx_description
1 polymer ?
#
loop_
_entity_poly.entity_id
_entity_poly.type
_entity_poly.pdbx_seq_one_letter_code
_entity_poly.pdbx_strand_id
1 'polypeptide(L)'
;MNHDIPDDVSTFPISVVEELTQLSGRQIRYYEEQGLISPERNEGNRRLFSFNDIDRLKKIKELIDQGINIAGIRAMLKEKD
;
A
#
# COMPACT_ATOMS: atom_id res chain seq x y z
N MET A 1 3.22 16.14 10.42
CA MET A 1 4.29 16.49 9.46
C MET A 1 3.63 17.31 8.38
N ASN A 2 4.16 18.50 8.06
CA ASN A 2 3.67 19.24 6.89
C ASN A 2 4.23 18.52 5.67
N HIS A 3 3.40 17.77 4.95
CA HIS A 3 3.78 17.26 3.65
C HIS A 3 3.51 18.37 2.64
N ASP A 4 4.57 18.88 2.03
CA ASP A 4 4.46 19.84 0.90
C ASP A 4 3.86 19.19 -0.36
N ILE A 5 3.65 17.87 -0.31
CA ILE A 5 3.05 17.04 -1.36
C ILE A 5 1.73 16.46 -0.81
N PRO A 6 0.61 16.54 -1.56
CA PRO A 6 -0.64 15.92 -1.14
C PRO A 6 -0.51 14.40 -0.96
N ASP A 7 -1.20 13.85 0.05
CA ASP A 7 -1.04 12.45 0.46
C ASP A 7 -1.49 11.43 -0.59
N ASP A 8 -2.29 11.85 -1.58
CA ASP A 8 -2.80 11.06 -2.70
C ASP A 8 -1.88 11.06 -3.94
N VAL A 9 -0.86 11.93 -4.00
CA VAL A 9 0.03 11.99 -5.16
C VAL A 9 1.02 10.81 -5.14
N SER A 10 0.92 9.94 -6.14
CA SER A 10 1.81 8.79 -6.32
C SER A 10 3.22 9.22 -6.73
N THR A 11 4.17 9.24 -5.78
CA THR A 11 5.56 9.68 -6.01
C THR A 11 6.62 8.66 -5.56
N PHE A 12 6.27 7.71 -4.70
CA PHE A 12 7.24 6.79 -4.11
C PHE A 12 7.44 5.54 -4.97
N PRO A 13 8.67 5.16 -5.31
CA PRO A 13 8.94 3.88 -5.96
C PRO A 13 8.82 2.72 -4.94
N ILE A 14 8.58 1.50 -5.43
CA ILE A 14 8.38 0.32 -4.57
C ILE A 14 9.51 0.09 -3.56
N SER A 15 10.76 0.42 -3.89
CA SER A 15 11.90 0.24 -2.99
C SER A 15 11.80 1.11 -1.73
N VAL A 16 11.33 2.36 -1.87
CA VAL A 16 11.10 3.24 -0.72
C VAL A 16 9.94 2.70 0.12
N VAL A 17 8.92 2.16 -0.53
CA VAL A 17 7.78 1.55 0.17
C VAL A 17 8.19 0.30 0.95
N GLU A 18 9.08 -0.53 0.41
CA GLU A 18 9.66 -1.68 1.12
C GLU A 18 10.34 -1.22 2.44
N GLU A 19 11.15 -0.17 2.39
CA GLU A 19 11.83 0.39 3.57
C GLU A 19 10.83 0.97 4.59
N LEU A 20 9.81 1.70 4.14
CA LEU A 20 8.84 2.36 5.02
C LEU A 20 7.82 1.41 5.65
N THR A 21 7.51 0.30 4.99
CA THR A 21 6.47 -0.66 5.43
C THR A 21 7.04 -1.94 6.01
N GLN A 22 8.33 -2.23 5.80
CA GLN A 22 8.97 -3.50 6.12
C GLN A 22 8.29 -4.70 5.43
N LEU A 23 7.60 -4.45 4.31
CA LEU A 23 7.07 -5.48 3.43
C LEU A 23 8.04 -5.70 2.29
N SER A 24 8.20 -6.95 1.86
CA SER A 24 8.87 -7.23 0.60
C SER A 24 8.02 -6.77 -0.59
N GLY A 25 8.67 -6.43 -1.70
CA GLY A 25 7.99 -6.06 -2.94
C GLY A 25 7.14 -7.19 -3.49
N ARG A 26 7.45 -8.45 -3.14
CA ARG A 26 6.57 -9.60 -3.42
C ARG A 26 5.25 -9.49 -2.65
N GLN A 27 5.28 -9.16 -1.36
CA GLN A 27 4.06 -8.95 -0.55
C GLN A 27 3.25 -7.76 -1.09
N ILE A 28 3.91 -6.64 -1.39
CA ILE A 28 3.23 -5.46 -1.93
C ILE A 28 2.50 -5.78 -3.25
N ARG A 29 3.18 -6.44 -4.19
CA ARG A 29 2.57 -6.90 -5.45
C ARG A 29 1.43 -7.88 -5.22
N TYR A 30 1.59 -8.80 -4.27
CA TYR A 30 0.53 -9.72 -3.91
C TYR A 30 -0.70 -8.98 -3.36
N TYR A 31 -0.53 -7.96 -2.51
CA TYR A 31 -1.64 -7.18 -1.98
C TYR A 31 -2.34 -6.33 -3.06
N GLU A 32 -1.60 -5.79 -4.03
CA GLU A 32 -2.16 -5.17 -5.24
C GLU A 32 -2.97 -6.20 -6.06
N GLU A 33 -2.44 -7.39 -6.34
CA GLU A 33 -3.14 -8.47 -7.05
C GLU A 33 -4.43 -8.89 -6.32
N GLN A 34 -4.44 -8.82 -4.99
CA GLN A 34 -5.62 -9.08 -4.16
C GLN A 34 -6.59 -7.88 -4.09
N GLY A 35 -6.30 -6.78 -4.80
CA GLY A 35 -7.12 -5.57 -4.85
C GLY A 35 -7.17 -4.81 -3.52
N LEU A 36 -6.15 -4.98 -2.67
CA LEU A 36 -6.08 -4.27 -1.39
C LEU A 36 -5.48 -2.88 -1.54
N ILE A 37 -4.72 -2.64 -2.61
CA ILE A 37 -4.16 -1.34 -3.01
C ILE A 37 -4.24 -1.21 -4.53
N SER A 38 -4.13 0.02 -5.05
CA SER A 38 -4.16 0.28 -6.49
C SER A 38 -3.20 1.43 -6.84
N PRO A 39 -1.88 1.21 -6.72
CA PRO A 39 -0.89 2.24 -7.01
C PRO A 39 -0.92 2.65 -8.48
N GLU A 40 -0.65 3.92 -8.77
CA GLU A 40 -0.49 4.41 -10.13
C GLU A 40 0.78 3.87 -10.79
N ARG A 41 0.87 4.03 -12.11
CA ARG A 41 2.04 3.67 -12.90
C ARG A 41 2.55 4.88 -13.64
N ASN A 42 3.87 5.07 -13.64
CA ASN A 42 4.51 6.08 -14.47
C ASN A 42 4.62 5.65 -15.94
N GLU A 43 5.10 6.56 -16.79
CA GLU A 43 5.32 6.29 -18.23
C GLU A 43 6.24 5.09 -18.50
N GLY A 44 7.17 4.81 -17.59
CA GLY A 44 8.06 3.64 -17.63
C GLY A 44 7.42 2.35 -17.09
N ASN A 45 6.10 2.32 -16.87
CA ASN A 45 5.33 1.21 -16.31
C ASN A 45 5.81 0.75 -14.92
N ARG A 46 6.43 1.64 -14.15
CA ARG A 46 6.82 1.39 -12.75
C ARG A 46 5.71 1.88 -11.83
N ARG A 47 5.41 1.09 -10.79
CA ARG A 47 4.45 1.48 -9.75
C ARG A 47 4.98 2.66 -8.97
N LEU A 48 4.13 3.66 -8.79
CA LEU A 48 4.32 4.77 -7.88
C LEU A 48 3.24 4.70 -6.81
N PHE A 49 3.64 4.90 -5.57
CA PHE A 49 2.78 4.82 -4.40
C PHE A 49 2.63 6.21 -3.82
N SER A 50 1.44 6.50 -3.33
CA SER A 50 1.12 7.70 -2.56
C SER A 50 1.42 7.49 -1.07
N PHE A 51 1.33 8.53 -0.25
CA PHE A 51 1.38 8.35 1.21
C PHE A 51 0.20 7.51 1.71
N ASN A 52 -1.00 7.71 1.13
CA ASN A 52 -2.18 6.91 1.45
C ASN A 52 -1.97 5.41 1.16
N ASP A 53 -1.28 5.07 0.06
CA ASP A 53 -0.92 3.67 -0.24
C ASP A 53 0.01 3.09 0.83
N ILE A 54 1.01 3.87 1.28
CA ILE A 54 1.96 3.45 2.31
C ILE A 54 1.23 3.20 3.64
N ASP A 55 0.32 4.10 4.05
CA ASP A 55 -0.44 3.93 5.29
C ASP A 55 -1.41 2.76 5.20
N ARG A 56 -2.03 2.55 4.04
CA ARG A 56 -2.85 1.36 3.77
C ARG A 56 -2.03 0.07 3.85
N LEU A 57 -0.81 0.05 3.31
CA LEU A 57 0.11 -1.09 3.39
C LEU A 57 0.56 -1.37 4.83
N LYS A 58 0.89 -0.34 5.62
CA LYS A 58 1.16 -0.50 7.06
C LYS A 58 -0.04 -1.12 7.77
N LYS A 59 -1.25 -0.67 7.43
CA LYS A 59 -2.46 -1.24 8.03
C LYS A 59 -2.67 -2.71 7.66
N ILE A 60 -2.48 -3.06 6.38
CA ILE A 60 -2.54 -4.45 5.92
C ILE A 60 -1.53 -5.31 6.70
N LYS A 61 -0.30 -4.82 6.88
CA LYS A 61 0.73 -5.51 7.67
C LYS A 61 0.26 -5.77 9.10
N GLU A 62 -0.25 -4.76 9.80
CA GLU A 62 -0.77 -4.92 11.17
C GLU A 62 -1.86 -5.99 11.26
N LEU A 63 -2.79 -6.01 10.30
CA LEU A 63 -3.90 -6.96 10.29
C LEU A 63 -3.43 -8.39 10.01
N ILE A 64 -2.44 -8.56 9.12
CA ILE A 64 -1.77 -9.85 8.89
C ILE A 64 -1.06 -10.32 10.16
N ASP A 65 -0.34 -9.42 10.85
CA ASP A 65 0.37 -9.73 12.10
C ASP A 65 -0.62 -10.12 13.23
N GLN A 66 -1.88 -9.66 13.16
CA GLN A 66 -2.98 -10.09 14.03
C GLN A 66 -3.63 -11.43 13.62
N GLY A 67 -3.17 -12.06 12.53
CA GLY A 67 -3.69 -13.33 12.04
C GLY A 67 -4.93 -13.21 11.14
N ILE A 68 -5.28 -12.01 10.69
CA ILE A 68 -6.43 -11.79 9.81
C ILE A 68 -6.04 -12.16 8.39
N ASN A 69 -6.87 -12.95 7.71
CA ASN A 69 -6.63 -13.35 6.33
C ASN A 69 -7.00 -12.24 5.33
N ILE A 70 -6.60 -12.41 4.06
CA ILE A 70 -6.83 -11.44 2.98
C ILE A 70 -8.32 -11.11 2.79
N ALA A 71 -9.22 -12.09 2.92
CA ALA A 71 -10.66 -11.85 2.77
C ALA A 71 -11.20 -10.94 3.89
N GLY A 72 -10.77 -11.19 5.14
CA GLY A 72 -11.10 -10.33 6.28
C GLY A 72 -10.54 -8.92 6.13
N ILE A 73 -9.27 -8.79 5.73
CA ILE A 73 -8.64 -7.49 5.47
C ILE A 73 -9.41 -6.71 4.41
N ARG A 74 -9.77 -7.37 3.29
CA ARG A 74 -10.54 -6.74 2.21
C ARG A 74 -11.88 -6.20 2.70
N ALA A 75 -12.59 -6.95 3.55
CA ALA A 75 -13.85 -6.51 4.13
C ALA A 75 -13.66 -5.27 5.02
N MET A 76 -12.66 -5.31 5.90
CA MET A 76 -12.37 -4.21 6.84
C MET A 76 -11.93 -2.92 6.15
N LEU A 77 -11.19 -3.01 5.03
CA LEU A 77 -10.75 -1.82 4.30
C LEU A 77 -11.89 -1.17 3.51
N LYS A 78 -12.84 -1.95 2.97
CA LYS A 78 -14.00 -1.42 2.23
C LYS A 78 -14.97 -0.63 3.10
N GLU A 79 -15.03 -0.89 4.40
CA GLU A 79 -15.90 -0.16 5.32
C GLU A 79 -15.40 1.25 5.65
N LYS A 80 -14.16 1.58 5.28
CA LYS A 80 -13.49 2.85 5.59
C LYS A 80 -13.26 3.77 4.40
N ASP A 81 -13.54 3.30 3.19
CA ASP A 81 -13.49 4.06 1.93
C ASP A 81 -14.88 4.66 1.64
#